data_AF-A0A9P6ZR08-F1
#
_entry.id   AF-A0A9P6ZR08-F1
#
_cell.length_a   1.000
_cell.length_b   1.000
_cell.length_c   1.000
_cell.angle_alpha   90.00
_cell.angle_beta   90.00
_cell.angle_gamma   90.00
#
_symmetry.space_group_name_H-M   'P 1'
#
loop_
_entity.id
_entity.type
_entity.pdbx_description
1 polymer ?
#
loop_
_entity_poly.entity_id
_entity_poly.type
_entity_poly.pdbx_seq_one_letter_code
_entity_poly.pdbx_strand_id
1 'polypeptide(L)'
;MSSDYNFNFPPPSSMFGPGTSAGPGYSPGMPHGMGIGMGMGMHVSGTTGTSNSTGHSMPRYAVSSPPPDFGGRTSASPVLPHIDPRLTSATPGASADGISSHQPSGGAPSKSLKISAVLNDLAIINRRLTHAETLEVQHAQQLRVLEAKFVEQIGAMQRQCDSQLKEAQQAWNMEFESLKHMIECQRSVQVSNAGSGTDEEGMDEELEKDVERMEKSAAAYGDNGLKAVVRMVFQTLMGVGKLTADTLPAYPKDGATWPVDEATKERLLRFRWAETHQHTDNHASITWIFQYIRKNGVSICPASGPALRNISDEDLHDRVVKKYQDLQRNIRRAGTVLPGAETDSTEPAIAPSAPIKFTSRAKMQSRARGKVEVRIRKFNNLPATSEYKDEKYRAALTESLMSPDEDKTGHFISHATTYRSTLMSQFLEAVDDTEDPSPPATGKYTVRMKGEARDLPLVAAKKIENCARRWMVSSAWLALPDNKKFDAPSYILDNGRAWGDAKDPEEILAGQKRVKEEKRLISSRKRVKIEAMEEKGKMSAKARERLRLT
;
A
#
# COMPACT_ATOMS: atom_id res chain seq x y z
N MET A 1 33.98 -46.22 17.88
CA MET A 1 34.20 -45.47 19.13
C MET A 1 33.00 -44.58 19.32
N SER A 2 32.04 -45.07 20.08
CA SER A 2 30.80 -44.38 20.44
C SER A 2 31.08 -43.39 21.56
N SER A 3 30.57 -42.17 21.44
CA SER A 3 30.49 -41.23 22.56
C SER A 3 29.09 -40.62 22.56
N ASP A 4 28.28 -41.14 23.47
CA ASP A 4 26.94 -40.67 23.82
C ASP A 4 27.03 -39.29 24.49
N TYR A 5 26.23 -38.34 24.04
CA TYR A 5 25.90 -37.13 24.80
C TYR A 5 24.40 -37.11 25.08
N ASN A 6 24.08 -37.37 26.35
CA ASN A 6 22.75 -37.50 26.90
C ASN A 6 22.34 -36.14 27.50
N PHE A 7 21.33 -35.48 26.93
CA PHE A 7 20.75 -34.24 27.47
C PHE A 7 19.56 -34.58 28.35
N ASN A 8 19.71 -34.34 29.65
CA ASN A 8 18.70 -34.60 30.69
C ASN A 8 17.92 -33.31 30.96
N PHE A 9 16.62 -33.27 30.62
CA PHE A 9 15.69 -32.20 31.01
C PHE A 9 14.93 -32.62 32.28
N PRO A 10 14.81 -31.77 33.31
CA PRO A 10 13.98 -32.06 34.47
C PRO A 10 12.48 -31.86 34.16
N PRO A 11 11.58 -32.68 34.73
CA PRO A 11 10.14 -32.55 34.54
C PRO A 11 9.53 -31.41 35.39
N PRO A 12 8.40 -30.82 34.95
CA PRO A 12 7.73 -29.74 35.68
C PRO A 12 7.01 -30.28 36.92
N SER A 13 7.25 -29.62 38.06
CA SER A 13 6.58 -29.89 39.34
C SER A 13 5.10 -29.52 39.29
N SER A 14 4.24 -30.49 39.60
CA SER A 14 2.81 -30.34 39.83
C SER A 14 2.55 -29.73 41.21
N MET A 15 1.92 -28.56 41.24
CA MET A 15 1.25 -28.03 42.44
C MET A 15 -0.26 -28.02 42.20
N PHE A 16 -0.92 -29.09 42.65
CA PHE A 16 -2.37 -29.09 42.91
C PHE A 16 -2.56 -29.22 44.41
N GLY A 17 -3.06 -28.15 45.04
CA GLY A 17 -3.61 -28.17 46.39
C GLY A 17 -5.14 -28.26 46.33
N PRO A 18 -5.81 -29.04 47.21
CA PRO A 18 -7.26 -29.19 47.19
C PRO A 18 -7.93 -28.03 47.95
N GLY A 19 -8.79 -27.28 47.27
CA GLY A 19 -9.65 -26.25 47.87
C GLY A 19 -11.09 -26.75 47.98
N THR A 20 -11.55 -26.96 49.21
CA THR A 20 -12.91 -27.35 49.59
C THR A 20 -13.93 -26.24 49.32
N SER A 21 -14.98 -26.51 48.55
CA SER A 21 -16.14 -25.61 48.41
C SER A 21 -17.38 -26.24 49.04
N ALA A 22 -17.82 -25.66 50.16
CA ALA A 22 -19.16 -25.85 50.71
C ALA A 22 -20.09 -24.78 50.12
N GLY A 23 -21.19 -25.19 49.47
CA GLY A 23 -22.42 -24.39 49.39
C GLY A 23 -23.14 -24.36 50.75
N PRO A 24 -24.27 -23.64 50.93
CA PRO A 24 -25.37 -23.58 49.95
C PRO A 24 -26.15 -22.23 49.90
N GLY A 25 -27.13 -22.14 48.98
CA GLY A 25 -28.45 -21.61 49.35
C GLY A 25 -29.10 -20.52 48.48
N TYR A 26 -30.25 -20.89 47.92
CA TYR A 26 -31.49 -20.09 47.74
C TYR A 26 -31.64 -19.07 46.59
N SER A 27 -32.42 -19.50 45.58
CA SER A 27 -33.47 -18.76 44.84
C SER A 27 -34.55 -18.20 45.80
N PRO A 28 -35.40 -17.18 45.45
CA PRO A 28 -36.28 -17.21 44.27
C PRO A 28 -36.77 -15.85 43.65
N GLY A 29 -37.44 -15.95 42.50
CA GLY A 29 -38.64 -15.14 42.22
C GLY A 29 -38.64 -14.24 40.98
N MET A 30 -39.32 -14.69 39.91
CA MET A 30 -39.94 -13.81 38.91
C MET A 30 -41.15 -13.05 39.53
N PRO A 31 -41.67 -11.98 38.88
CA PRO A 31 -42.81 -12.21 37.98
C PRO A 31 -42.86 -11.35 36.71
N HIS A 32 -43.71 -11.83 35.80
CA HIS A 32 -44.22 -11.21 34.58
C HIS A 32 -44.82 -9.80 34.76
N GLY A 33 -44.74 -9.01 33.70
CA GLY A 33 -45.56 -7.81 33.51
C GLY A 33 -45.75 -7.48 32.02
N MET A 34 -46.96 -7.75 31.52
CA MET A 34 -47.48 -7.37 30.20
C MET A 34 -47.47 -5.84 29.98
N GLY A 35 -47.45 -5.38 28.74
CA GLY A 35 -47.74 -3.99 28.43
C GLY A 35 -47.63 -3.62 26.94
N ILE A 36 -48.65 -3.98 26.16
CA ILE A 36 -48.91 -3.46 24.81
C ILE A 36 -49.22 -1.97 24.89
N GLY A 37 -48.62 -1.15 24.02
CA GLY A 37 -48.96 0.26 23.89
C GLY A 37 -48.50 0.84 22.56
N MET A 38 -49.33 0.70 21.52
CA MET A 38 -49.24 1.48 20.30
C MET A 38 -49.54 2.95 20.62
N GLY A 39 -48.74 3.87 20.09
CA GLY A 39 -48.98 5.31 20.17
C GLY A 39 -48.23 6.05 19.07
N MET A 40 -48.88 6.19 17.91
CA MET A 40 -48.50 7.16 16.89
C MET A 40 -48.63 8.59 17.44
N GLY A 41 -47.68 9.46 17.10
CA GLY A 41 -47.77 10.88 17.41
C GLY A 41 -46.64 11.66 16.75
N MET A 42 -46.84 12.06 15.49
CA MET A 42 -46.03 13.06 14.81
C MET A 42 -46.11 14.40 15.55
N HIS A 43 -44.95 15.04 15.73
CA HIS A 43 -44.69 16.48 15.51
C HIS A 43 -43.46 16.90 16.31
N VAL A 44 -42.37 17.29 15.64
CA VAL A 44 -41.41 18.24 16.22
C VAL A 44 -40.97 19.21 15.13
N SER A 45 -41.60 20.38 15.15
CA SER A 45 -41.07 21.60 14.54
C SER A 45 -39.82 22.03 15.29
N GLY A 46 -38.85 22.56 14.56
CA GLY A 46 -37.55 22.96 15.10
C GLY A 46 -37.62 24.11 16.08
N THR A 47 -36.51 24.30 16.81
CA THR A 47 -36.04 25.60 17.26
C THR A 47 -34.57 25.51 17.68
N THR A 48 -33.90 26.61 17.40
CA THR A 48 -32.53 27.02 17.70
C THR A 48 -32.25 27.19 19.18
N GLY A 49 -30.98 27.02 19.60
CA GLY A 49 -30.45 27.54 20.87
C GLY A 49 -29.12 26.88 21.25
N THR A 50 -27.98 27.51 20.97
CA THR A 50 -27.16 28.29 21.92
C THR A 50 -26.50 27.49 23.05
N SER A 51 -25.17 27.40 22.94
CA SER A 51 -24.14 27.53 23.98
C SER A 51 -24.43 27.01 25.39
N ASN A 52 -23.57 26.09 25.86
CA ASN A 52 -22.91 26.27 27.15
C ASN A 52 -21.58 25.50 27.22
N SER A 53 -20.51 26.26 27.46
CA SER A 53 -19.20 25.78 27.85
C SER A 53 -19.22 25.48 29.35
N THR A 54 -19.08 24.22 29.72
CA THR A 54 -18.89 23.83 31.12
C THR A 54 -17.56 23.09 31.22
N GLY A 55 -16.57 23.77 31.80
CA GLY A 55 -15.30 23.17 32.17
C GLY A 55 -15.54 22.04 33.18
N HIS A 56 -15.00 20.87 32.89
CA HIS A 56 -14.94 19.75 33.83
C HIS A 56 -13.50 19.60 34.31
N SER A 57 -13.30 19.99 35.56
CA SER A 57 -12.11 19.69 36.36
C SER A 57 -12.14 18.21 36.72
N MET A 58 -11.13 17.46 36.28
CA MET A 58 -10.96 16.04 36.64
C MET A 58 -10.26 15.89 38.00
N PRO A 59 -10.56 14.82 38.77
CA PRO A 59 -9.95 14.56 40.07
C PRO A 59 -8.54 13.97 39.93
N ARG A 60 -7.64 14.40 40.84
CA ARG A 60 -6.27 13.94 40.99
C ARG A 60 -6.24 12.60 41.74
N TYR A 61 -5.50 11.63 41.23
CA TYR A 61 -5.09 10.44 41.98
C TYR A 61 -3.59 10.25 41.84
N ALA A 62 -2.90 10.15 42.98
CA ALA A 62 -1.50 9.84 43.10
C ALA A 62 -1.34 8.35 43.44
N VAL A 63 -0.54 7.61 42.67
CA VAL A 63 -0.04 6.28 43.06
C VAL A 63 1.40 6.15 42.60
N SER A 64 2.30 6.08 43.59
CA SER A 64 3.74 5.85 43.43
C SER A 64 4.05 4.37 43.22
N SER A 65 4.89 4.04 42.23
CA SER A 65 5.92 2.99 42.29
C SER A 65 6.88 3.12 41.09
N PRO A 66 8.21 3.11 41.28
CA PRO A 66 9.19 3.19 40.20
C PRO A 66 9.49 1.81 39.58
N PRO A 67 9.87 1.73 38.29
CA PRO A 67 10.36 0.49 37.68
C PRO A 67 11.87 0.27 37.94
N PRO A 68 12.36 -0.99 37.82
CA PRO A 68 13.71 -1.38 38.17
C PRO A 68 14.75 -1.02 37.10
N ASP A 69 15.95 -0.75 37.60
CA ASP A 69 17.19 -0.42 36.90
C ASP A 69 17.79 -1.68 36.26
N PHE A 70 18.10 -1.65 34.95
CA PHE A 70 18.75 -2.76 34.26
C PHE A 70 20.02 -2.29 33.53
N GLY A 71 21.15 -2.75 34.05
CA GLY A 71 22.50 -2.48 33.55
C GLY A 71 22.77 -3.06 32.16
N GLY A 72 23.48 -2.26 31.37
CA GLY A 72 23.85 -2.56 29.99
C GLY A 72 24.88 -3.69 29.86
N ARG A 73 24.68 -4.52 28.83
CA ARG A 73 25.71 -5.37 28.23
C ARG A 73 25.93 -4.93 26.79
N THR A 74 27.15 -4.50 26.50
CA THR A 74 27.64 -4.17 25.16
C THR A 74 28.04 -5.46 24.42
N SER A 75 27.41 -5.76 23.29
CA SER A 75 27.89 -6.77 22.35
C SER A 75 28.53 -6.10 21.13
N ALA A 76 29.80 -6.44 20.89
CA ALA A 76 30.55 -6.02 19.72
C ALA A 76 30.03 -6.73 18.46
N SER A 77 29.85 -5.97 17.38
CA SER A 77 29.54 -6.50 16.05
C SER A 77 30.81 -6.61 15.19
N PRO A 78 30.85 -7.56 14.23
CA PRO A 78 32.05 -7.89 13.48
C PRO A 78 32.34 -6.91 12.32
N VAL A 79 33.64 -6.68 12.10
CA VAL A 79 34.23 -5.85 11.05
C VAL A 79 34.08 -6.52 9.68
N LEU A 80 33.54 -5.80 8.70
CA LEU A 80 33.53 -6.19 7.28
C LEU A 80 34.80 -5.67 6.56
N PRO A 81 35.29 -6.39 5.53
CA PRO A 81 36.55 -6.10 4.88
C PRO A 81 36.48 -4.86 3.97
N HIS A 82 37.50 -4.02 4.10
CA HIS A 82 37.76 -2.83 3.32
C HIS A 82 38.13 -3.20 1.87
N ILE A 83 37.37 -2.71 0.90
CA ILE A 83 37.70 -2.82 -0.53
C ILE A 83 38.41 -1.53 -0.95
N ASP A 84 39.60 -1.68 -1.53
CA ASP A 84 40.55 -0.62 -1.87
C ASP A 84 40.38 -0.20 -3.35
N PRO A 85 39.99 1.04 -3.67
CA PRO A 85 39.78 1.47 -5.06
C PRO A 85 41.07 2.11 -5.61
N ARG A 86 42.02 1.28 -6.05
CA ARG A 86 43.22 1.73 -6.77
C ARG A 86 43.40 0.99 -8.10
N LEU A 87 42.62 1.39 -9.11
CA LEU A 87 42.97 1.19 -10.52
C LEU A 87 42.42 2.38 -11.33
N THR A 88 43.13 3.51 -11.29
CA THR A 88 42.97 4.58 -12.29
C THR A 88 43.93 4.31 -13.44
N SER A 89 43.36 4.16 -14.62
CA SER A 89 44.06 3.97 -15.89
C SER A 89 44.88 5.21 -16.26
N ALA A 90 46.13 4.96 -16.65
CA ALA A 90 47.08 5.96 -17.11
C ALA A 90 46.55 6.69 -18.36
N THR A 91 46.48 8.02 -18.26
CA THR A 91 46.28 8.93 -19.40
C THR A 91 47.67 9.29 -19.96
N PRO A 92 47.91 9.26 -21.29
CA PRO A 92 49.22 9.63 -21.82
C PRO A 92 49.43 11.14 -21.68
N GLY A 93 50.55 11.53 -21.07
CA GLY A 93 50.93 12.91 -20.84
C GLY A 93 51.12 13.69 -22.14
N ALA A 94 50.37 14.77 -22.29
CA ALA A 94 50.67 15.84 -23.22
C ALA A 94 51.76 16.72 -22.61
N SER A 95 52.97 16.63 -23.17
CA SER A 95 54.11 17.47 -22.84
C SER A 95 53.75 18.95 -22.98
N ALA A 96 53.80 19.66 -21.85
CA ALA A 96 53.80 21.11 -21.80
C ALA A 96 55.23 21.60 -22.07
N ASP A 97 55.55 21.87 -23.33
CA ASP A 97 56.78 22.54 -23.72
C ASP A 97 56.49 23.98 -24.17
N GLY A 98 57.06 24.93 -23.41
CA GLY A 98 57.71 26.12 -23.96
C GLY A 98 56.85 27.14 -24.69
N ILE A 99 56.21 28.04 -23.93
CA ILE A 99 55.83 29.37 -24.45
C ILE A 99 57.13 30.18 -24.60
N SER A 100 57.77 30.06 -25.76
CA SER A 100 58.86 30.92 -26.20
C SER A 100 58.29 32.10 -26.99
N SER A 101 58.48 33.31 -26.45
CA SER A 101 58.17 34.57 -27.09
C SER A 101 59.12 34.83 -28.26
N HIS A 102 58.62 34.75 -29.50
CA HIS A 102 59.31 35.29 -30.66
C HIS A 102 58.45 36.30 -31.43
N GLN A 103 59.12 37.39 -31.78
CA GLN A 103 58.64 38.59 -32.46
C GLN A 103 58.01 38.33 -33.83
N PRO A 104 57.14 39.25 -34.32
CA PRO A 104 56.59 39.19 -35.66
C PRO A 104 57.60 39.75 -36.68
N SER A 105 58.36 38.87 -37.31
CA SER A 105 59.16 39.20 -38.50
C SER A 105 58.34 38.86 -39.75
N GLY A 106 57.96 39.91 -40.47
CA GLY A 106 57.26 39.83 -41.75
C GLY A 106 58.01 38.99 -42.79
N GLY A 107 57.21 38.33 -43.62
CA GLY A 107 57.68 37.49 -44.72
C GLY A 107 56.63 36.41 -44.94
N ALA A 108 55.70 36.65 -45.87
CA ALA A 108 54.72 35.68 -46.30
C ALA A 108 55.36 34.75 -47.35
N PRO A 109 55.76 33.51 -47.02
CA PRO A 109 55.88 32.50 -48.05
C PRO A 109 54.47 32.03 -48.37
N SER A 110 53.99 32.40 -49.56
CA SER A 110 52.88 31.70 -50.21
C SER A 110 53.31 30.24 -50.43
N LYS A 111 53.16 29.43 -49.37
CA LYS A 111 53.34 27.98 -49.45
C LYS A 111 52.11 27.46 -50.14
N SER A 112 52.18 27.26 -51.45
CA SER A 112 51.16 26.52 -52.19
C SER A 112 51.02 25.15 -51.52
N LEU A 113 49.97 24.96 -50.72
CA LEU A 113 49.59 23.67 -50.17
C LEU A 113 49.44 22.74 -51.37
N LYS A 114 50.38 21.80 -51.50
CA LYS A 114 50.35 20.84 -52.60
C LYS A 114 49.05 20.06 -52.46
N ILE A 115 48.17 20.18 -53.44
CA ILE A 115 46.85 19.52 -53.49
C ILE A 115 46.97 18.02 -53.15
N SER A 116 48.10 17.40 -53.51
CA SER A 116 48.41 16.01 -53.17
C SER A 116 48.48 15.71 -51.66
N ALA A 117 48.95 16.65 -50.83
CA ALA A 117 48.99 16.48 -49.38
C ALA A 117 47.58 16.48 -48.79
N VAL A 118 46.73 17.40 -49.24
CA VAL A 118 45.32 17.49 -48.81
C VAL A 118 44.54 16.23 -49.20
N LEU A 119 44.76 15.69 -50.41
CA LEU A 119 44.13 14.44 -50.84
C LEU A 119 44.57 13.23 -50.02
N ASN A 120 45.85 13.17 -49.62
CA ASN A 120 46.35 12.11 -48.76
C ASN A 120 45.74 12.18 -47.35
N ASP A 121 45.63 13.38 -46.78
CA ASP A 121 45.00 13.59 -45.47
C ASP A 121 43.51 13.22 -45.50
N LEU A 122 42.80 13.55 -46.59
CA LEU A 122 41.40 13.17 -46.79
C LEU A 122 41.23 11.65 -46.90
N ALA A 123 42.17 10.95 -47.56
CA ALA A 123 42.18 9.49 -47.59
C ALA A 123 42.44 8.88 -46.20
N ILE A 124 43.32 9.48 -45.39
CA ILE A 124 43.57 9.04 -44.01
C ILE A 124 42.33 9.24 -43.13
N ILE A 125 41.66 10.39 -43.26
CA ILE A 125 40.42 10.70 -42.53
C ILE A 125 39.32 9.70 -42.91
N ASN A 126 39.12 9.43 -44.21
CA ASN A 126 38.13 8.45 -44.65
C ASN A 126 38.41 7.05 -44.10
N ARG A 127 39.68 6.60 -44.07
CA ARG A 127 40.03 5.31 -43.44
C ARG A 127 39.70 5.29 -41.95
N ARG A 128 40.01 6.36 -41.22
CA ARG A 128 39.68 6.48 -39.79
C ARG A 128 38.18 6.49 -39.55
N LEU A 129 37.41 7.17 -40.41
CA LEU A 129 35.95 7.19 -40.34
C LEU A 129 35.36 5.79 -40.55
N THR A 130 35.78 5.08 -41.61
CA THR A 130 35.32 3.70 -41.84
C THR A 130 35.72 2.76 -40.70
N HIS A 131 36.89 2.95 -40.09
CA HIS A 131 37.30 2.17 -38.93
C HIS A 131 36.44 2.46 -37.70
N ALA A 132 36.12 3.73 -37.44
CA ALA A 132 35.23 4.13 -36.35
C ALA A 132 33.83 3.53 -36.53
N GLU A 133 33.28 3.57 -37.75
CA GLU A 133 31.99 2.94 -38.08
C GLU A 133 32.02 1.42 -37.83
N THR A 134 33.12 0.74 -38.20
CA THR A 134 33.26 -0.71 -37.91
C THR A 134 33.34 -1.01 -36.42
N LEU A 135 34.00 -0.16 -35.63
CA LEU A 135 34.07 -0.31 -34.17
C LEU A 135 32.71 -0.07 -33.51
N GLU A 136 31.95 0.92 -33.98
CA GLU A 136 30.60 1.18 -33.48
C GLU A 136 29.67 -0.02 -33.72
N VAL A 137 29.72 -0.61 -34.92
CA VAL A 137 28.98 -1.83 -35.23
C VAL A 137 29.41 -3.00 -34.34
N GLN A 138 30.72 -3.16 -34.08
CA GLN A 138 31.24 -4.21 -33.19
C GLN A 138 30.77 -4.00 -31.74
N HIS A 139 30.83 -2.79 -31.20
CA HIS A 139 30.34 -2.48 -29.86
C HIS A 139 28.83 -2.69 -29.74
N ALA A 140 28.05 -2.27 -30.74
CA ALA A 140 26.61 -2.51 -30.79
C ALA A 140 26.29 -4.01 -30.80
N GLN A 141 27.09 -4.82 -31.51
CA GLN A 141 26.95 -6.28 -31.50
C GLN A 141 27.32 -6.88 -30.14
N GLN A 142 28.38 -6.40 -29.48
CA GLN A 142 28.76 -6.84 -28.13
C GLN A 142 27.68 -6.52 -27.09
N LEU A 143 27.10 -5.31 -27.15
CA LEU A 143 26.00 -4.91 -26.27
C LEU A 143 24.77 -5.80 -26.46
N ARG A 144 24.38 -6.11 -27.70
CA ARG A 144 23.26 -7.04 -27.96
C ARG A 144 23.49 -8.42 -27.38
N VAL A 145 24.71 -8.95 -27.48
CA VAL A 145 25.07 -10.25 -26.89
C VAL A 145 25.01 -10.20 -25.37
N LEU A 146 25.49 -9.11 -24.77
CA LEU A 146 25.45 -8.93 -23.31
C LEU A 146 24.01 -8.79 -22.81
N GLU A 147 23.18 -8.00 -23.49
CA GLU A 147 21.74 -7.86 -23.21
C GLU A 147 21.02 -9.20 -23.29
N ALA A 148 21.28 -10.00 -24.33
CA ALA A 148 20.70 -11.33 -24.46
C ALA A 148 21.08 -12.25 -23.29
N LYS A 149 22.34 -12.21 -22.84
CA LYS A 149 22.80 -12.97 -21.67
C LYS A 149 22.11 -12.53 -20.38
N PHE A 150 21.93 -11.22 -20.17
CA PHE A 150 21.22 -10.72 -19.00
C PHE A 150 19.74 -11.12 -19.01
N VAL A 151 19.07 -11.04 -20.16
CA VAL A 151 17.67 -11.48 -20.30
C VAL A 151 17.53 -12.97 -20.00
N GLU A 152 18.46 -13.80 -20.48
CA GLU A 152 18.50 -15.23 -20.19
C GLU A 152 18.71 -15.50 -18.69
N GLN A 153 19.66 -14.80 -18.05
CA GLN A 153 19.96 -14.93 -16.63
C GLN A 153 18.78 -14.51 -15.74
N ILE A 154 18.14 -13.38 -16.05
CA ILE A 154 16.93 -12.91 -15.34
C ILE A 154 15.81 -13.94 -15.51
N GLY A 155 15.62 -14.46 -16.72
CA GLY A 155 14.62 -15.50 -16.99
C GLY A 155 14.89 -16.79 -16.22
N ALA A 156 16.15 -17.20 -16.08
CA ALA A 156 16.54 -18.37 -15.29
C ALA A 156 16.27 -18.15 -13.79
N MET A 157 16.66 -17.00 -13.24
CA MET A 157 16.42 -16.64 -11.85
C MET A 157 14.92 -16.57 -11.54
N GLN A 158 14.11 -16.00 -12.44
CA GLN A 158 12.67 -15.92 -12.26
C GLN A 158 12.02 -17.32 -12.26
N ARG A 159 12.45 -18.22 -13.16
CA ARG A 159 12.00 -19.63 -13.14
C ARG A 159 12.36 -20.34 -11.84
N GLN A 160 13.53 -20.05 -11.28
CA GLN A 160 13.96 -20.60 -9.99
C GLN A 160 13.07 -20.10 -8.85
N CYS A 161 12.81 -18.79 -8.76
CA CYS A 161 11.88 -18.24 -7.76
C CYS A 161 10.47 -18.81 -7.91
N ASP A 162 9.96 -18.95 -9.14
CA ASP A 162 8.65 -19.54 -9.40
C ASP A 162 8.58 -21.02 -9.00
N SER A 163 9.68 -21.78 -9.18
CA SER A 163 9.78 -23.17 -8.71
C SER A 163 9.75 -23.24 -7.18
N GLN A 164 10.56 -22.42 -6.50
CA GLN A 164 10.60 -22.34 -5.04
C GLN A 164 9.24 -21.93 -4.45
N LEU A 165 8.54 -20.99 -5.09
CA LEU A 165 7.20 -20.58 -4.67
C LEU A 165 6.19 -21.72 -4.80
N LYS A 166 6.26 -22.51 -5.88
CA LYS A 166 5.40 -23.69 -6.07
C LYS A 166 5.69 -24.78 -5.06
N GLU A 167 6.96 -25.06 -4.77
CA GLU A 167 7.38 -26.03 -3.76
C GLU A 167 6.92 -25.62 -2.37
N ALA A 168 7.12 -24.36 -1.98
CA ALA A 168 6.63 -23.82 -0.71
C ALA A 168 5.10 -23.90 -0.62
N GLN A 169 4.37 -23.60 -1.70
CA GLN A 169 2.92 -23.72 -1.74
C GLN A 169 2.45 -25.18 -1.62
N GLN A 170 3.16 -26.13 -2.23
CA GLN A 170 2.88 -27.56 -2.09
C GLN A 170 3.15 -28.05 -0.68
N ALA A 171 4.28 -27.66 -0.07
CA ALA A 171 4.60 -27.97 1.32
C ALA A 171 3.52 -27.45 2.28
N TRP A 172 3.12 -26.19 2.13
CA TRP A 172 2.06 -25.60 2.95
C TRP A 172 0.71 -26.32 2.77
N ASN A 173 0.35 -26.71 1.55
CA ASN A 173 -0.87 -27.50 1.31
C ASN A 173 -0.80 -28.90 1.97
N MET A 174 0.38 -29.55 1.95
CA MET A 174 0.56 -30.84 2.63
C MET A 174 0.47 -30.71 4.14
N GLU A 175 1.07 -29.66 4.73
CA GLU A 175 0.94 -29.36 6.16
C GLU A 175 -0.51 -29.06 6.55
N PHE A 176 -1.22 -28.28 5.72
CA PHE A 176 -2.63 -27.96 5.94
C PHE A 176 -3.51 -29.22 5.92
N GLU A 177 -3.35 -30.10 4.91
CA GLU A 177 -4.09 -31.36 4.85
C GLU A 177 -3.70 -32.32 5.98
N SER A 178 -2.43 -32.35 6.39
CA SER A 178 -1.98 -33.11 7.56
C SER A 178 -2.62 -32.61 8.85
N LEU A 179 -2.69 -31.29 9.04
CA LEU A 179 -3.32 -30.68 10.21
C LEU A 179 -4.83 -30.96 10.22
N LYS A 180 -5.48 -30.83 9.07
CA LYS A 180 -6.90 -31.17 8.90
C LYS A 180 -7.17 -32.64 9.24
N HIS A 181 -6.32 -33.56 8.77
CA HIS A 181 -6.42 -34.98 9.11
C HIS A 181 -6.18 -35.23 10.61
N MET A 182 -5.23 -34.52 11.24
CA MET A 182 -4.98 -34.62 12.67
C MET A 182 -6.20 -34.18 13.49
N ILE A 183 -6.83 -33.07 13.11
CA ILE A 183 -8.08 -32.58 13.73
C ILE A 183 -9.20 -33.62 13.55
N GLU A 184 -9.35 -34.19 12.36
CA GLU A 184 -10.36 -35.24 12.10
C GLU A 184 -10.12 -36.52 12.91
N CYS A 185 -8.85 -36.94 13.06
CA CYS A 185 -8.48 -38.05 13.92
C CYS A 185 -8.77 -37.76 15.39
N GLN A 186 -8.45 -36.56 15.89
CA GLN A 186 -8.79 -36.15 17.26
C GLN A 186 -10.30 -36.18 17.48
N ARG A 187 -11.07 -35.69 16.51
CA ARG A 187 -12.54 -35.74 16.54
C ARG A 187 -13.06 -37.18 16.57
N SER A 188 -12.48 -38.07 15.76
CA SER A 188 -12.87 -39.50 15.72
C SER A 188 -12.55 -40.23 17.04
N VAL A 189 -11.42 -39.91 17.67
CA VAL A 189 -11.04 -40.47 18.99
C VAL A 189 -11.97 -39.96 20.09
N GLN A 190 -12.38 -38.69 20.05
CA GLN A 190 -13.36 -38.15 20.99
C GLN A 190 -14.72 -38.86 20.88
N VAL A 191 -15.23 -39.04 19.65
CA VAL A 191 -16.52 -39.72 19.40
C VAL A 191 -16.50 -41.20 19.85
N SER A 192 -15.35 -41.88 19.72
CA SER A 192 -15.24 -43.30 20.13
C SER A 192 -14.97 -43.48 21.63
N ASN A 193 -14.42 -42.47 22.31
CA ASN A 193 -14.22 -42.49 23.76
C ASN A 193 -15.44 -41.97 24.56
N ALA A 194 -16.44 -41.41 23.87
CA ALA A 194 -17.72 -40.97 24.46
C ALA A 194 -18.74 -42.11 24.69
N GLY A 195 -18.35 -43.37 24.47
CA GLY A 195 -19.16 -44.56 24.80
C GLY A 195 -19.41 -44.79 26.31
N SER A 196 -19.04 -43.86 27.18
CA SER A 196 -19.34 -43.87 28.61
C SER A 196 -20.01 -42.57 29.03
N GLY A 197 -21.29 -42.45 28.67
CA GLY A 197 -22.35 -41.70 29.37
C GLY A 197 -21.97 -40.39 30.07
N THR A 198 -21.30 -39.48 29.38
CA THR A 198 -21.01 -38.14 29.93
C THR A 198 -21.27 -37.08 28.85
N ASP A 199 -22.50 -36.57 28.85
CA ASP A 199 -22.97 -35.27 28.31
C ASP A 199 -22.16 -34.64 27.15
N GLU A 200 -22.32 -35.16 25.92
CA GLU A 200 -21.77 -34.58 24.68
C GLU A 200 -22.44 -33.26 24.22
N GLU A 201 -23.51 -32.80 24.89
CA GLU A 201 -24.19 -31.54 24.53
C GLU A 201 -23.37 -30.26 24.82
N GLY A 202 -22.23 -30.36 25.51
CA GLY A 202 -21.45 -29.18 25.94
C GLY A 202 -20.38 -28.66 24.96
N MET A 203 -19.87 -29.48 24.04
CA MET A 203 -18.72 -29.10 23.21
C MET A 203 -19.09 -28.18 22.04
N ASP A 204 -20.25 -28.41 21.42
CA ASP A 204 -20.75 -27.56 20.32
C ASP A 204 -21.10 -26.14 20.82
N GLU A 205 -21.56 -26.02 22.07
CA GLU A 205 -21.89 -24.73 22.68
C GLU A 205 -20.63 -23.86 22.96
N GLU A 206 -19.48 -24.48 23.29
CA GLU A 206 -18.22 -23.76 23.51
C GLU A 206 -17.64 -23.20 22.20
N LEU A 207 -17.67 -24.00 21.14
CA LEU A 207 -17.20 -23.56 19.82
C LEU A 207 -18.06 -22.40 19.27
N GLU A 208 -19.38 -22.47 19.44
CA GLU A 208 -20.28 -21.40 19.03
C GLU A 208 -20.01 -20.10 19.82
N LYS A 209 -19.76 -20.20 21.13
CA LYS A 209 -19.37 -19.05 21.97
C LYS A 209 -18.05 -18.42 21.54
N ASP A 210 -17.07 -19.22 21.13
CA ASP A 210 -15.78 -18.71 20.64
C ASP A 210 -15.89 -18.03 19.28
N VAL A 211 -16.69 -18.58 18.36
CA VAL A 211 -17.00 -17.91 17.08
C VAL A 211 -17.70 -16.58 17.32
N GLU A 212 -18.72 -16.56 18.18
CA GLU A 212 -19.44 -15.34 18.53
C GLU A 212 -18.50 -14.29 19.17
N ARG A 213 -17.56 -14.73 20.03
CA ARG A 213 -16.53 -13.86 20.63
C ARG A 213 -15.61 -13.26 19.57
N MET A 214 -15.15 -14.06 18.59
CA MET A 214 -14.31 -13.58 17.49
C MET A 214 -15.05 -12.56 16.62
N GLU A 215 -16.32 -12.80 16.29
CA GLU A 215 -17.13 -11.87 15.50
C GLU A 215 -17.36 -10.55 16.23
N LYS A 216 -17.71 -10.61 17.53
CA LYS A 216 -17.85 -9.42 18.39
C LYS A 216 -16.55 -8.63 18.47
N SER A 217 -15.41 -9.31 18.59
CA SER A 217 -14.10 -8.67 18.62
C SER A 217 -13.77 -7.98 17.29
N ALA A 218 -14.03 -8.66 16.16
CA ALA A 218 -13.81 -8.09 14.82
C ALA A 218 -14.67 -6.84 14.57
N ALA A 219 -15.93 -6.86 15.00
CA ALA A 219 -16.81 -5.69 14.93
C ALA A 219 -16.28 -4.54 15.81
N ALA A 220 -15.85 -4.83 17.04
CA ALA A 220 -15.28 -3.86 17.96
C ALA A 220 -13.96 -3.26 17.44
N TYR A 221 -13.12 -4.04 16.76
CA TYR A 221 -11.86 -3.56 16.15
C TYR A 221 -12.08 -2.44 15.12
N GLY A 222 -13.24 -2.47 14.44
CA GLY A 222 -13.67 -1.48 13.45
C GLY A 222 -14.33 -0.24 14.05
N ASP A 223 -14.70 -0.25 15.33
CA ASP A 223 -15.50 0.79 15.98
C ASP A 223 -14.77 2.15 16.04
N ASN A 224 -15.52 3.24 15.83
CA ASN A 224 -14.94 4.59 15.82
C ASN A 224 -14.64 5.12 17.23
N GLY A 225 -15.40 4.72 18.25
CA GLY A 225 -15.12 5.02 19.65
C GLY A 225 -13.79 4.41 20.10
N LEU A 226 -13.54 3.15 19.74
CA LEU A 226 -12.25 2.51 19.98
C LEU A 226 -11.08 3.25 19.29
N LYS A 227 -11.25 3.67 18.03
CA LYS A 227 -10.23 4.46 17.32
C LYS A 227 -9.95 5.79 17.99
N ALA A 228 -11.00 6.42 18.53
CA ALA A 228 -10.91 7.69 19.24
C ALA A 228 -10.14 7.52 20.56
N VAL A 229 -10.47 6.51 21.39
CA VAL A 229 -9.78 6.29 22.67
C VAL A 229 -8.30 5.99 22.48
N VAL A 230 -7.95 5.13 21.52
CA VAL A 230 -6.54 4.85 21.19
C VAL A 230 -5.82 6.14 20.83
N ARG A 231 -6.40 6.97 19.96
CA ARG A 231 -5.81 8.26 19.57
C ARG A 231 -5.61 9.20 20.77
N MET A 232 -6.64 9.33 21.62
CA MET A 232 -6.60 10.20 22.80
C MET A 232 -5.54 9.73 23.80
N VAL A 233 -5.44 8.43 24.06
CA VAL A 233 -4.42 7.89 24.97
C VAL A 233 -3.00 8.14 24.45
N PHE A 234 -2.75 7.95 23.14
CA PHE A 234 -1.46 8.34 22.54
C PHE A 234 -1.18 9.84 22.75
N GLN A 235 -2.15 10.72 22.54
CA GLN A 235 -2.00 12.16 22.73
C GLN A 235 -1.66 12.51 24.19
N THR A 236 -2.42 11.96 25.14
CA THR A 236 -2.25 12.20 26.57
C THR A 236 -0.91 11.69 27.07
N LEU A 237 -0.59 10.41 26.84
CA LEU A 237 0.63 9.79 27.38
C LEU A 237 1.91 10.32 26.74
N MET A 238 1.84 10.89 25.53
CA MET A 238 2.98 11.54 24.89
C MET A 238 3.08 13.04 25.23
N GLY A 239 2.02 13.65 25.77
CA GLY A 239 1.94 15.07 26.05
C GLY A 239 1.84 15.93 24.77
N VAL A 240 1.09 15.46 23.76
CA VAL A 240 0.93 16.16 22.47
C VAL A 240 -0.53 16.42 22.14
N GLY A 241 -0.84 17.64 21.69
CA GLY A 241 -2.21 18.00 21.29
C GLY A 241 -2.67 17.31 20.00
N LYS A 242 -1.74 16.95 19.09
CA LYS A 242 -2.02 16.33 17.80
C LYS A 242 -0.98 15.26 17.48
N LEU A 243 -1.39 14.25 16.73
CA LEU A 243 -0.51 13.17 16.26
C LEU A 243 -0.15 13.39 14.78
N THR A 244 0.54 14.50 14.48
CA THR A 244 1.04 14.83 13.16
C THR A 244 2.57 14.72 13.14
N ALA A 245 3.18 14.48 11.97
CA ALA A 245 4.61 14.16 11.88
C ALA A 245 5.53 15.26 12.46
N ASP A 246 5.08 16.50 12.43
CA ASP A 246 5.72 17.70 12.96
C ASP A 246 5.58 17.87 14.48
N THR A 247 4.58 17.25 15.10
CA THR A 247 4.30 17.39 16.54
C THR A 247 4.71 16.16 17.35
N LEU A 248 5.14 15.07 16.71
CA LEU A 248 5.56 13.87 17.42
C LEU A 248 6.96 14.09 18.04
N PRO A 249 7.12 13.87 19.35
CA PRO A 249 8.38 14.11 20.03
C PRO A 249 9.44 13.07 19.61
N ALA A 250 10.69 13.54 19.55
CA ALA A 250 11.85 12.67 19.36
C ALA A 250 12.14 11.86 20.64
N TYR A 251 12.81 10.72 20.46
CA TYR A 251 13.33 9.96 21.59
C TYR A 251 14.47 10.75 22.26
N PRO A 252 14.52 10.86 23.60
CA PRO A 252 15.58 11.61 24.30
C PRO A 252 16.97 11.06 23.95
N LYS A 253 17.94 11.95 23.70
CA LYS A 253 19.36 11.56 23.57
C LYS A 253 19.89 11.03 24.91
N ASP A 254 20.91 10.18 24.87
CA ASP A 254 21.54 9.66 26.09
C ASP A 254 22.02 10.82 26.98
N GLY A 255 21.63 10.78 28.27
CA GLY A 255 21.91 11.85 29.24
C GLY A 255 20.91 13.02 29.24
N ALA A 256 19.98 13.12 28.28
CA ALA A 256 18.91 14.11 28.33
C ALA A 256 17.87 13.76 29.40
N THR A 257 17.37 14.77 30.11
CA THR A 257 16.31 14.57 31.10
C THR A 257 15.02 14.09 30.42
N TRP A 258 14.43 13.03 30.97
CA TRP A 258 13.18 12.49 30.44
C TRP A 258 12.05 13.51 30.64
N PRO A 259 11.22 13.78 29.62
CA PRO A 259 10.12 14.73 29.76
C PRO A 259 9.07 14.20 30.73
N VAL A 260 8.63 15.07 31.62
CA VAL A 260 7.65 14.78 32.67
C VAL A 260 6.42 15.64 32.45
N ASP A 261 5.24 15.07 32.60
CA ASP A 261 3.99 15.82 32.59
C ASP A 261 3.92 16.72 33.84
N GLU A 262 3.70 18.01 33.63
CA GLU A 262 3.66 18.99 34.73
C GLU A 262 2.54 18.70 35.74
N ALA A 263 1.41 18.15 35.27
CA ALA A 263 0.23 17.92 36.10
C ALA A 263 0.34 16.64 36.94
N THR A 264 0.73 15.53 36.31
CA THR A 264 0.79 14.20 36.96
C THR A 264 2.16 13.91 37.58
N LYS A 265 3.21 14.64 37.15
CA LYS A 265 4.62 14.33 37.44
C LYS A 265 5.06 12.95 36.93
N GLU A 266 4.30 12.35 36.03
CA GLU A 266 4.66 11.08 35.39
C GLU A 266 5.53 11.30 34.15
N ARG A 267 6.37 10.31 33.83
CA ARG A 267 7.19 10.34 32.62
C ARG A 267 6.31 10.19 31.38
N LEU A 268 6.47 11.10 30.42
CA LEU A 268 5.80 11.02 29.14
C LEU A 268 6.43 9.94 28.26
N LEU A 269 5.61 9.23 27.47
CA LEU A 269 6.08 8.22 26.54
C LEU A 269 6.84 8.83 25.37
N ARG A 270 7.92 8.17 24.96
CA ARG A 270 8.75 8.52 23.81
C ARG A 270 9.06 7.26 23.02
N PHE A 271 9.03 7.37 21.70
CA PHE A 271 9.23 6.24 20.79
C PHE A 271 10.48 6.45 19.93
N ARG A 272 11.23 5.38 19.70
CA ARG A 272 12.30 5.34 18.72
C ARG A 272 11.69 5.13 17.34
N TRP A 273 11.31 6.22 16.68
CA TRP A 273 10.62 6.17 15.39
C TRP A 273 11.44 5.56 14.25
N ALA A 274 12.76 5.50 14.37
CA ALA A 274 13.62 4.78 13.44
C ALA A 274 13.44 3.25 13.56
N GLU A 275 13.10 2.79 14.77
CA GLU A 275 13.02 1.39 15.13
C GLU A 275 11.61 0.81 14.94
N THR A 276 11.52 -0.52 14.85
CA THR A 276 10.23 -1.20 14.74
C THR A 276 9.46 -1.19 16.07
N HIS A 277 8.19 -1.58 16.03
CA HIS A 277 7.37 -1.73 17.24
C HIS A 277 7.85 -2.86 18.16
N GLN A 278 8.68 -3.78 17.65
CA GLN A 278 9.25 -4.90 18.40
C GLN A 278 10.51 -4.52 19.18
N HIS A 279 11.08 -3.33 18.92
CA HIS A 279 12.17 -2.81 19.73
C HIS A 279 11.73 -2.71 21.19
N THR A 280 12.60 -3.13 22.12
CA THR A 280 12.29 -3.25 23.56
C THR A 280 11.58 -2.03 24.15
N ASP A 281 12.13 -0.83 23.94
CA ASP A 281 11.54 0.44 24.41
C ASP A 281 10.15 0.73 23.81
N ASN A 282 10.00 0.49 22.51
CA ASN A 282 8.76 0.74 21.79
C ASN A 282 7.69 -0.27 22.21
N HIS A 283 8.06 -1.55 22.35
CA HIS A 283 7.20 -2.62 22.81
C HIS A 283 6.69 -2.34 24.22
N ALA A 284 7.58 -2.00 25.16
CA ALA A 284 7.20 -1.64 26.54
C ALA A 284 6.19 -0.47 26.56
N SER A 285 6.42 0.56 25.74
CA SER A 285 5.52 1.71 25.62
C SER A 285 4.17 1.34 25.00
N ILE A 286 4.14 0.46 24.00
CA ILE A 286 2.91 -0.06 23.37
C ILE A 286 2.11 -0.89 24.38
N THR A 287 2.77 -1.79 25.11
CA THR A 287 2.13 -2.59 26.16
C THR A 287 1.55 -1.69 27.25
N TRP A 288 2.26 -0.63 27.65
CA TRP A 288 1.75 0.35 28.60
C TRP A 288 0.50 1.06 28.09
N ILE A 289 0.48 1.51 26.83
CA ILE A 289 -0.70 2.13 26.21
C ILE A 289 -1.88 1.15 26.21
N PHE A 290 -1.66 -0.10 25.84
CA PHE A 290 -2.67 -1.16 25.85
C PHE A 290 -3.28 -1.33 27.25
N GLN A 291 -2.45 -1.50 28.28
CA GLN A 291 -2.91 -1.63 29.67
C GLN A 291 -3.66 -0.39 30.15
N TYR A 292 -3.18 0.80 29.77
CA TYR A 292 -3.82 2.07 30.12
C TYR A 292 -5.20 2.21 29.48
N ILE A 293 -5.38 1.78 28.23
CA ILE A 293 -6.69 1.75 27.56
C ILE A 293 -7.64 0.77 28.25
N ARG A 294 -7.18 -0.42 28.63
CA ARG A 294 -8.01 -1.38 29.37
C ARG A 294 -8.50 -0.82 30.69
N LYS A 295 -7.63 -0.12 31.43
CA LYS A 295 -7.95 0.45 32.74
C LYS A 295 -8.81 1.71 32.67
N ASN A 296 -8.51 2.63 31.75
CA ASN A 296 -9.05 3.99 31.76
C ASN A 296 -9.83 4.38 30.49
N GLY A 297 -9.88 3.50 29.48
CA GLY A 297 -10.38 3.85 28.15
C GLY A 297 -11.84 4.32 28.15
N VAL A 298 -12.69 3.69 28.96
CA VAL A 298 -14.11 4.08 29.09
C VAL A 298 -14.24 5.47 29.71
N SER A 299 -13.42 5.81 30.71
CA SER A 299 -13.42 7.14 31.34
C SER A 299 -12.91 8.22 30.40
N ILE A 300 -11.92 7.91 29.56
CA ILE A 300 -11.33 8.85 28.59
C ILE A 300 -12.27 9.08 27.41
N CYS A 301 -12.92 8.02 26.92
CA CYS A 301 -13.86 8.07 25.81
C CYS A 301 -15.05 7.14 26.10
N PRO A 302 -16.13 7.64 26.72
CA PRO A 302 -17.30 6.83 27.07
C PRO A 302 -17.92 6.09 25.87
N ALA A 303 -17.86 6.69 24.68
CA ALA A 303 -18.32 6.08 23.43
C ALA A 303 -17.59 4.77 23.07
N SER A 304 -16.37 4.56 23.57
CA SER A 304 -15.60 3.32 23.36
C SER A 304 -16.02 2.17 24.26
N GLY A 305 -16.86 2.42 25.28
CA GLY A 305 -17.26 1.42 26.28
C GLY A 305 -17.79 0.10 25.72
N PRO A 306 -18.76 0.11 24.78
CA PRO A 306 -19.24 -1.12 24.15
C PRO A 306 -18.14 -1.89 23.41
N ALA A 307 -17.29 -1.20 22.64
CA ALA A 307 -16.21 -1.83 21.90
C ALA A 307 -15.14 -2.41 22.83
N LEU A 308 -14.76 -1.70 23.90
CA LEU A 308 -13.77 -2.17 24.87
C LEU A 308 -14.23 -3.42 25.64
N ARG A 309 -15.53 -3.62 25.84
CA ARG A 309 -16.05 -4.86 26.46
C ARG A 309 -15.98 -6.07 25.53
N ASN A 310 -16.11 -5.85 24.23
CA ASN A 310 -16.24 -6.92 23.24
C ASN A 310 -14.93 -7.28 22.55
N ILE A 311 -13.95 -6.37 22.53
CA ILE A 311 -12.66 -6.61 21.88
C ILE A 311 -11.77 -7.53 22.72
N SER A 312 -11.14 -8.50 22.06
CA SER A 312 -10.09 -9.37 22.63
C SER A 312 -8.83 -8.56 23.00
N ASP A 313 -8.01 -9.08 23.91
CA ASP A 313 -6.76 -8.43 24.28
C ASP A 313 -5.77 -8.36 23.11
N GLU A 314 -5.69 -9.43 22.32
CA GLU A 314 -4.85 -9.53 21.13
C GLU A 314 -5.24 -8.47 20.09
N ASP A 315 -6.54 -8.36 19.77
CA ASP A 315 -7.05 -7.38 18.81
C ASP A 315 -6.84 -5.94 19.29
N LEU A 316 -6.99 -5.68 20.60
CA LEU A 316 -6.73 -4.36 21.16
C LEU A 316 -5.24 -4.01 21.10
N HIS A 317 -4.36 -4.95 21.42
CA HIS A 317 -2.91 -4.76 21.30
C HIS A 317 -2.51 -4.47 19.86
N ASP A 318 -3.01 -5.26 18.90
CA ASP A 318 -2.80 -5.06 17.47
C ASP A 318 -3.31 -3.71 16.98
N ARG A 319 -4.42 -3.22 17.55
CA ARG A 319 -4.94 -1.88 17.27
C ARG A 319 -3.95 -0.78 17.68
N VAL A 320 -3.31 -0.92 18.84
CA VAL A 320 -2.28 0.01 19.34
C VAL A 320 -1.03 -0.06 18.47
N VAL A 321 -0.56 -1.26 18.12
CA VAL A 321 0.58 -1.49 17.22
C VAL A 321 0.32 -0.85 15.86
N LYS A 322 -0.86 -1.08 15.26
CA LYS A 322 -1.26 -0.48 13.98
C LYS A 322 -1.25 1.04 14.03
N LYS A 323 -1.70 1.62 15.15
CA LYS A 323 -1.65 3.07 15.35
C LYS A 323 -0.21 3.58 15.40
N TYR A 324 0.69 2.91 16.11
CA TYR A 324 2.12 3.24 16.12
C TYR A 324 2.72 3.22 14.71
N GLN A 325 2.47 2.14 13.96
CA GLN A 325 2.98 1.98 12.59
C GLN A 325 2.47 3.06 11.63
N ASP A 326 1.21 3.49 11.78
CA ASP A 326 0.66 4.61 11.01
C ASP A 326 1.38 5.93 11.32
N LEU A 327 1.70 6.20 12.59
CA LEU A 327 2.47 7.39 12.98
C LEU A 327 3.90 7.35 12.42
N GLN A 328 4.57 6.20 12.55
CA GLN A 328 5.90 5.98 11.98
C GLN A 328 5.91 6.20 10.45
N ARG A 329 4.91 5.67 9.75
CA ARG A 329 4.75 5.86 8.30
C ARG A 329 4.53 7.33 7.95
N ASN A 330 3.76 8.07 8.75
CA ASN A 330 3.53 9.50 8.53
C ASN A 330 4.80 10.32 8.69
N ILE A 331 5.65 10.00 9.66
CA ILE A 331 6.97 10.64 9.82
C ILE A 331 7.84 10.40 8.59
N ARG A 332 7.95 9.14 8.14
CA ARG A 332 8.74 8.78 6.94
C ARG A 332 8.25 9.51 5.69
N ARG A 333 6.93 9.64 5.51
CA ARG A 333 6.32 10.35 4.38
C ARG A 333 6.53 11.85 4.41
N ALA A 334 6.60 12.45 5.59
CA ALA A 334 6.83 13.88 5.73
C ALA A 334 8.26 14.27 5.34
N GLY A 335 9.18 13.30 5.20
CA GLY A 335 10.59 13.58 4.96
C GLY A 335 11.22 14.35 6.13
N THR A 336 10.55 14.40 7.28
CA THR A 336 11.06 15.04 8.48
C THR A 336 12.27 14.23 8.93
N VAL A 337 13.47 14.71 8.59
CA VAL A 337 14.72 14.23 9.17
C VAL A 337 14.57 14.46 10.67
N LEU A 338 14.37 13.37 11.42
CA LEU A 338 14.18 13.49 12.85
C LEU A 338 15.47 14.03 13.45
N PRO A 339 15.40 15.13 14.24
CA PRO A 339 16.57 15.68 14.90
C PRO A 339 17.13 14.63 15.86
N GLY A 340 18.27 14.03 15.50
CA GLY A 340 18.92 12.97 16.28
C GLY A 340 19.43 11.79 15.46
N ALA A 341 19.03 11.63 14.19
CA ALA A 341 19.71 10.74 13.25
C ALA A 341 20.91 11.48 12.64
N GLU A 342 21.97 11.69 13.43
CA GLU A 342 23.26 12.15 12.93
C GLU A 342 23.91 11.00 12.15
N THR A 343 23.46 10.78 10.90
CA THR A 343 24.25 10.00 9.96
C THR A 343 25.41 10.88 9.53
N ASP A 344 26.60 10.58 10.06
CA ASP A 344 27.90 11.14 9.71
C ASP A 344 28.26 10.80 8.25
N SER A 345 27.53 11.38 7.31
CA SER A 345 27.77 11.27 5.87
C SER A 345 28.01 12.66 5.33
N THR A 346 29.30 13.00 5.31
CA THR A 346 29.86 14.22 4.72
C THR A 346 29.76 14.12 3.20
N GLU A 347 28.60 14.47 2.62
CA GLU A 347 28.46 14.67 1.17
C GLU A 347 27.90 16.09 0.92
N PRO A 348 28.54 16.89 0.03
CA PRO A 348 28.24 18.31 -0.10
C PRO A 348 26.84 18.58 -0.64
N ALA A 349 26.09 19.37 0.13
CA ALA A 349 24.70 19.74 -0.13
C ALA A 349 24.53 20.61 -1.38
N ILE A 350 23.92 20.02 -2.42
CA ILE A 350 23.27 20.77 -3.50
C ILE A 350 22.03 21.44 -2.89
N ALA A 351 21.87 22.75 -3.08
CA ALA A 351 20.76 23.53 -2.54
C ALA A 351 19.41 22.86 -2.86
N PRO A 352 18.62 22.45 -1.85
CA PRO A 352 17.38 21.73 -2.08
C PRO A 352 16.37 22.68 -2.73
N SER A 353 16.05 22.43 -4.00
CA SER A 353 14.89 23.01 -4.66
C SER A 353 13.68 22.83 -3.74
N ALA A 354 12.95 23.92 -3.46
CA ALA A 354 11.83 23.90 -2.53
C ALA A 354 10.94 22.66 -2.77
N PRO A 355 10.66 21.85 -1.74
CA PRO A 355 9.97 20.59 -1.92
C PRO A 355 8.60 20.85 -2.56
N ILE A 356 8.43 20.35 -3.78
CA ILE A 356 7.14 20.37 -4.48
C ILE A 356 6.18 19.60 -3.58
N LYS A 357 5.24 20.32 -2.95
CA LYS A 357 4.21 19.72 -2.11
C LYS A 357 3.29 18.89 -3.01
N PHE A 358 3.63 17.63 -3.22
CA PHE A 358 2.78 16.70 -3.94
C PHE A 358 1.45 16.59 -3.19
N THR A 359 0.39 17.07 -3.82
CA THR A 359 -0.96 16.88 -3.30
C THR A 359 -1.22 15.38 -3.19
N SER A 360 -1.80 14.93 -2.07
CA SER A 360 -2.10 13.52 -1.91
C SER A 360 -2.97 13.00 -3.06
N ARG A 361 -2.75 11.75 -3.48
CA ARG A 361 -3.52 11.10 -4.55
C ARG A 361 -5.04 11.19 -4.32
N ALA A 362 -5.47 11.08 -3.05
CA ALA A 362 -6.88 11.24 -2.67
C ALA A 362 -7.41 12.65 -2.96
N LYS A 363 -6.60 13.69 -2.70
CA LYS A 363 -6.96 15.09 -3.03
C LYS A 363 -7.09 15.27 -4.55
N MET A 364 -6.16 14.70 -5.32
CA MET A 364 -6.21 14.74 -6.80
C MET A 364 -7.46 14.03 -7.34
N GLN A 365 -7.78 12.84 -6.81
CA GLN A 365 -8.98 12.08 -7.20
C GLN A 365 -10.27 12.82 -6.86
N SER A 366 -10.37 13.40 -5.65
CA SER A 366 -11.53 14.20 -5.25
C SER A 366 -11.76 15.39 -6.20
N ARG A 367 -10.70 16.03 -6.70
CA ARG A 367 -10.78 17.12 -7.68
C ARG A 367 -11.21 16.65 -9.05
N ALA A 368 -10.61 15.55 -9.54
CA ALA A 368 -10.98 14.96 -10.81
C ALA A 368 -12.47 14.59 -10.81
N ARG A 369 -12.96 13.97 -9.74
CA ARG A 369 -14.37 13.66 -9.55
C ARG A 369 -15.25 14.91 -9.58
N GLY A 370 -14.93 15.94 -8.80
CA GLY A 370 -15.69 17.19 -8.81
C GLY A 370 -15.71 17.87 -10.19
N LYS A 371 -14.62 17.77 -10.96
CA LYS A 371 -14.54 18.28 -12.34
C LYS A 371 -15.43 17.47 -13.29
N VAL A 372 -15.43 16.14 -13.20
CA VAL A 372 -16.33 15.26 -13.98
C VAL A 372 -17.78 15.60 -13.67
N GLU A 373 -18.15 15.68 -12.40
CA GLU A 373 -19.54 15.95 -11.98
C GLU A 373 -20.07 17.26 -12.57
N VAL A 374 -19.24 18.32 -12.58
CA VAL A 374 -19.59 19.61 -13.19
C VAL A 374 -19.72 19.49 -14.71
N ARG A 375 -18.78 18.82 -15.37
CA ARG A 375 -18.84 18.60 -16.82
C ARG A 375 -20.02 17.76 -17.25
N ILE A 376 -20.45 16.76 -16.46
CA ILE A 376 -21.66 16.00 -16.74
C ILE A 376 -22.90 16.90 -16.67
N ARG A 377 -23.01 17.78 -15.66
CA ARG A 377 -24.13 18.74 -15.59
C ARG A 377 -24.14 19.69 -16.79
N LYS A 378 -22.98 20.25 -17.14
CA LYS A 378 -22.82 21.12 -18.32
C LYS A 378 -23.11 20.40 -19.64
N PHE A 379 -22.63 19.17 -19.80
CA PHE A 379 -22.95 18.32 -20.95
C PHE A 379 -24.46 18.07 -21.06
N ASN A 380 -25.13 17.77 -19.95
CA ASN A 380 -26.58 17.62 -19.93
C ASN A 380 -27.33 18.93 -20.22
N ASN A 381 -26.69 20.09 -20.06
CA ASN A 381 -27.22 21.41 -20.40
C ASN A 381 -26.83 21.91 -21.80
N LEU A 382 -25.96 21.20 -22.53
CA LEU A 382 -25.61 21.57 -23.91
C LEU A 382 -26.86 21.68 -24.79
N PRO A 383 -26.92 22.67 -25.71
CA PRO A 383 -28.01 22.81 -26.68
C PRO A 383 -28.21 21.53 -27.48
N ALA A 384 -29.47 21.17 -27.79
CA ALA A 384 -29.78 19.99 -28.60
C ALA A 384 -29.22 20.08 -30.03
N THR A 385 -28.94 21.30 -30.51
CA THR A 385 -28.30 21.56 -31.81
C THR A 385 -26.78 21.38 -31.78
N SER A 386 -26.17 21.22 -30.61
CA SER A 386 -24.73 21.02 -30.47
C SER A 386 -24.34 19.63 -30.97
N GLU A 387 -23.34 19.56 -31.85
CA GLU A 387 -22.77 18.29 -32.33
C GLU A 387 -22.25 17.43 -31.17
N TYR A 388 -21.85 18.07 -30.06
CA TYR A 388 -21.29 17.43 -28.88
C TYR A 388 -22.33 16.88 -27.92
N LYS A 389 -23.63 17.06 -28.19
CA LYS A 389 -24.70 16.51 -27.33
C LYS A 389 -24.87 14.99 -27.48
N ASP A 390 -24.27 14.42 -28.51
CA ASP A 390 -24.33 12.98 -28.80
C ASP A 390 -23.72 12.14 -27.66
N GLU A 391 -24.41 11.06 -27.28
CA GLU A 391 -24.01 10.13 -26.21
C GLU A 391 -22.62 9.52 -26.46
N LYS A 392 -22.17 9.45 -27.72
CA LYS A 392 -20.85 8.94 -28.09
C LYS A 392 -19.68 9.69 -27.45
N TYR A 393 -19.89 10.96 -27.06
CA TYR A 393 -18.86 11.77 -26.39
C TYR A 393 -18.84 11.58 -24.88
N ARG A 394 -19.88 10.98 -24.29
CA ARG A 394 -20.01 10.81 -22.84
C ARG A 394 -18.87 9.99 -22.23
N ALA A 395 -18.29 9.06 -22.99
CA ALA A 395 -17.13 8.29 -22.56
C ALA A 395 -15.90 9.15 -22.20
N ALA A 396 -15.80 10.39 -22.69
CA ALA A 396 -14.72 11.31 -22.33
C ALA A 396 -14.90 11.95 -20.94
N LEU A 397 -16.10 11.85 -20.34
CA LEU A 397 -16.46 12.44 -19.05
C LEU A 397 -16.20 11.48 -17.89
N THR A 398 -14.96 10.98 -17.78
CA THR A 398 -14.55 9.99 -16.77
C THR A 398 -13.37 10.49 -15.95
N GLU A 399 -13.27 10.05 -14.69
CA GLU A 399 -12.31 10.62 -13.72
C GLU A 399 -10.85 10.44 -14.16
N SER A 400 -10.53 9.32 -14.81
CA SER A 400 -9.19 8.99 -15.30
C SER A 400 -8.72 9.87 -16.45
N LEU A 401 -9.66 10.45 -17.21
CA LEU A 401 -9.36 11.27 -18.39
C LEU A 401 -9.33 12.78 -18.07
N MET A 402 -9.73 13.16 -16.86
CA MET A 402 -9.64 14.53 -16.40
C MET A 402 -8.18 14.94 -16.19
N SER A 403 -7.87 16.18 -16.54
CA SER A 403 -6.54 16.72 -16.30
C SER A 403 -6.29 16.87 -14.80
N PRO A 404 -5.05 16.65 -14.32
CA PRO A 404 -4.69 17.08 -12.98
C PRO A 404 -4.79 18.61 -12.86
N ASP A 405 -5.27 19.06 -11.69
CA ASP A 405 -5.41 20.47 -11.34
C ASP A 405 -4.31 20.87 -10.37
N GLU A 406 -3.55 21.91 -10.71
CA GLU A 406 -2.55 22.51 -9.82
C GLU A 406 -3.14 23.58 -8.92
N ASP A 407 -2.65 23.63 -7.69
CA ASP A 407 -3.02 24.65 -6.71
C ASP A 407 -2.27 25.95 -6.99
N LYS A 408 -2.99 26.99 -7.41
CA LYS A 408 -2.54 28.37 -7.29
C LYS A 408 -3.45 29.15 -6.34
N THR A 409 -2.94 30.23 -5.78
CA THR A 409 -3.66 31.02 -4.79
C THR A 409 -4.99 31.53 -5.36
N GLY A 410 -6.11 30.98 -4.88
CA GLY A 410 -7.47 31.40 -5.24
C GLY A 410 -8.10 30.75 -6.48
N HIS A 411 -7.35 29.98 -7.27
CA HIS A 411 -7.87 29.29 -8.46
C HIS A 411 -7.09 28.01 -8.77
N PHE A 412 -7.69 27.10 -9.54
CA PHE A 412 -6.96 25.91 -10.02
C PHE A 412 -6.46 26.14 -11.44
N ILE A 413 -5.29 25.61 -11.79
CA ILE A 413 -4.82 25.55 -13.18
C ILE A 413 -5.01 24.15 -13.72
N SER A 414 -5.76 24.05 -14.82
CA SER A 414 -6.04 22.80 -15.53
C SER A 414 -5.09 22.63 -16.70
N HIS A 415 -4.20 21.63 -16.64
CA HIS A 415 -3.25 21.35 -17.70
C HIS A 415 -3.79 20.28 -18.66
N ALA A 416 -4.02 20.61 -19.93
CA ALA A 416 -4.37 19.59 -20.91
C ALA A 416 -3.25 18.55 -21.04
N THR A 417 -3.58 17.28 -21.24
CA THR A 417 -2.55 16.26 -21.50
C THR A 417 -2.16 16.28 -22.98
N THR A 418 -0.87 16.13 -23.27
CA THR A 418 -0.30 16.15 -24.64
C THR A 418 -0.89 15.09 -25.57
N TYR A 419 -1.33 13.96 -25.02
CA TYR A 419 -1.91 12.88 -25.81
C TYR A 419 -3.33 13.19 -26.33
N ARG A 420 -4.01 14.24 -25.84
CA ARG A 420 -5.39 14.52 -26.24
C ARG A 420 -5.48 14.85 -27.72
N SER A 421 -6.46 14.26 -28.39
CA SER A 421 -6.80 14.66 -29.75
C SER A 421 -7.39 16.08 -29.78
N THR A 422 -7.33 16.72 -30.96
CA THR A 422 -7.98 18.00 -31.20
C THR A 422 -9.49 17.91 -30.93
N LEU A 423 -10.12 16.83 -31.39
CA LEU A 423 -11.56 16.59 -31.21
C LEU A 423 -11.96 16.48 -29.74
N MET A 424 -11.18 15.76 -28.92
CA MET A 424 -11.43 15.70 -27.47
C MET A 424 -11.26 17.07 -26.81
N SER A 425 -10.28 17.84 -27.26
CA SER A 425 -10.05 19.18 -26.72
C SER A 425 -11.20 20.12 -27.03
N GLN A 426 -11.69 20.11 -28.28
CA GLN A 426 -12.86 20.88 -28.73
C GLN A 426 -14.14 20.47 -27.98
N PHE A 427 -14.37 19.17 -27.81
CA PHE A 427 -15.49 18.66 -27.03
C PHE A 427 -15.47 19.19 -25.59
N LEU A 428 -14.33 19.09 -24.90
CA LEU A 428 -14.22 19.55 -23.52
C LEU A 428 -14.33 21.07 -23.40
N GLU A 429 -13.85 21.83 -24.38
CA GLU A 429 -13.98 23.28 -24.44
C GLU A 429 -15.46 23.69 -24.59
N ALA A 430 -16.19 23.07 -25.52
CA ALA A 430 -17.63 23.31 -25.69
C ALA A 430 -18.45 22.98 -24.42
N VAL A 431 -18.09 21.89 -23.72
CA VAL A 431 -18.71 21.54 -22.43
C VAL A 431 -18.35 22.58 -21.36
N ASP A 432 -17.08 22.99 -21.27
CA ASP A 432 -16.61 23.93 -20.24
C ASP A 432 -17.18 25.35 -20.45
N ASP A 433 -17.45 25.76 -21.69
CA ASP A 433 -18.07 27.04 -22.06
C ASP A 433 -19.58 27.11 -21.75
N THR A 434 -20.23 25.95 -21.59
CA THR A 434 -21.65 25.90 -21.22
C THR A 434 -21.86 26.30 -19.75
N GLU A 435 -22.89 27.10 -19.46
CA GLU A 435 -23.24 27.47 -18.08
C GLU A 435 -23.68 26.23 -17.27
N ASP A 436 -23.21 26.10 -16.01
CA ASP A 436 -23.63 25.01 -15.11
C ASP A 436 -25.07 25.30 -14.63
N PRO A 437 -26.05 24.43 -14.93
CA PRO A 437 -27.45 24.66 -14.56
C PRO A 437 -27.68 24.60 -13.03
N SER A 438 -26.75 24.00 -12.27
CA SER A 438 -26.85 23.89 -10.82
C SER A 438 -25.49 24.19 -10.18
N PRO A 439 -25.10 25.48 -10.13
CA PRO A 439 -23.90 25.85 -9.41
C PRO A 439 -24.12 25.52 -7.93
N PRO A 440 -23.13 24.94 -7.23
CA PRO A 440 -23.27 24.61 -5.82
C PRO A 440 -23.67 25.86 -5.03
N ALA A 441 -24.73 25.78 -4.22
CA ALA A 441 -25.31 26.91 -3.49
C ALA A 441 -24.32 27.68 -2.60
N THR A 442 -23.20 27.03 -2.23
CA THR A 442 -22.10 27.65 -1.49
C THR A 442 -21.30 28.66 -2.33
N GLY A 443 -21.50 28.74 -3.64
CA GLY A 443 -20.75 29.61 -4.56
C GLY A 443 -19.28 29.18 -4.74
N LYS A 444 -18.86 28.06 -4.14
CA LYS A 444 -17.44 27.67 -4.06
C LYS A 444 -16.99 26.74 -5.19
N TYR A 445 -17.54 26.87 -6.40
CA TYR A 445 -16.84 26.28 -7.54
C TYR A 445 -15.62 27.16 -7.83
N THR A 446 -14.44 26.72 -7.36
CA THR A 446 -13.18 27.40 -7.65
C THR A 446 -12.96 27.45 -9.15
N VAL A 447 -12.81 28.67 -9.68
CA VAL A 447 -12.55 28.93 -11.09
C VAL A 447 -11.30 28.17 -11.52
N ARG A 448 -11.37 27.56 -12.71
CA ARG A 448 -10.27 26.79 -13.30
C ARG A 448 -9.74 27.54 -14.52
N MET A 449 -8.47 27.88 -14.49
CA MET A 449 -7.78 28.53 -15.61
C MET A 449 -7.13 27.48 -16.50
N LYS A 450 -7.18 27.70 -17.82
CA LYS A 450 -6.48 26.86 -18.81
C LYS A 450 -4.97 27.06 -18.63
N GLY A 451 -4.25 25.99 -18.34
CA GLY A 451 -2.79 25.97 -18.25
C GLY A 451 -2.15 25.40 -19.52
N GLU A 452 -0.83 25.50 -19.60
CA GLU A 452 -0.03 24.86 -20.66
C GLU A 452 -0.23 23.35 -20.66
N ALA A 453 -0.15 22.73 -21.85
CA ALA A 453 -0.24 21.29 -21.96
C ALA A 453 0.93 20.61 -21.25
N ARG A 454 0.66 19.48 -20.58
CA ARG A 454 1.67 18.68 -19.89
C ARG A 454 1.80 17.30 -20.48
N ASP A 455 3.05 16.86 -20.60
CA ASP A 455 3.35 15.51 -21.01
C ASP A 455 3.14 14.54 -19.84
N LEU A 456 1.98 13.89 -19.85
CA LEU A 456 1.60 12.92 -18.84
C LEU A 456 1.26 11.61 -19.57
N PRO A 457 1.80 10.48 -19.12
CA PRO A 457 1.52 9.19 -19.74
C PRO A 457 0.05 8.81 -19.53
N LEU A 458 -0.52 8.03 -20.45
CA LEU A 458 -1.83 7.42 -20.23
C LEU A 458 -1.79 6.48 -19.02
N VAL A 459 -2.80 6.58 -18.17
CA VAL A 459 -2.95 5.71 -17.00
C VAL A 459 -3.74 4.47 -17.41
N ALA A 460 -3.17 3.28 -17.16
CA ALA A 460 -3.88 2.03 -17.39
C ALA A 460 -5.13 1.96 -16.50
N ALA A 461 -6.29 1.74 -17.11
CA ALA A 461 -7.55 1.65 -16.39
C ALA A 461 -7.93 0.18 -16.13
N LYS A 462 -8.37 -0.12 -14.91
CA LYS A 462 -8.87 -1.46 -14.55
C LYS A 462 -10.29 -1.72 -15.06
N LYS A 463 -11.04 -0.64 -15.35
CA LYS A 463 -12.41 -0.69 -15.82
C LYS A 463 -12.50 -0.05 -17.19
N ILE A 464 -13.32 -0.64 -18.04
CA ILE A 464 -13.55 -0.23 -19.44
C ILE A 464 -14.05 1.22 -19.51
N GLU A 465 -14.97 1.58 -18.62
CA GLU A 465 -15.53 2.94 -18.49
C GLU A 465 -14.45 4.02 -18.29
N ASN A 466 -13.28 3.65 -17.76
CA ASN A 466 -12.19 4.58 -17.47
C ASN A 466 -11.05 4.52 -18.50
N CYS A 467 -11.13 3.66 -19.51
CA CYS A 467 -10.15 3.60 -20.59
C CYS A 467 -10.38 4.74 -21.59
N ALA A 468 -9.29 5.27 -22.16
CA ALA A 468 -9.40 6.20 -23.27
C ALA A 468 -9.97 5.48 -24.51
N ARG A 469 -10.72 6.19 -25.34
CA ARG A 469 -11.13 5.70 -26.68
C ARG A 469 -10.14 6.19 -27.72
N ARG A 470 -10.03 5.50 -28.87
CA ARG A 470 -9.12 5.86 -29.97
C ARG A 470 -9.29 7.32 -30.41
N TRP A 471 -10.52 7.81 -30.53
CA TRP A 471 -10.80 9.20 -30.95
C TRP A 471 -10.31 10.25 -29.93
N MET A 472 -10.13 9.86 -28.66
CA MET A 472 -9.68 10.77 -27.59
C MET A 472 -8.17 11.02 -27.62
N VAL A 473 -7.43 10.17 -28.31
CA VAL A 473 -5.96 10.20 -28.33
C VAL A 473 -5.47 10.66 -29.70
N SER A 474 -4.52 11.59 -29.71
CA SER A 474 -3.89 12.09 -30.93
C SER A 474 -3.13 10.98 -31.65
N SER A 475 -3.45 10.76 -32.93
CA SER A 475 -2.75 9.78 -33.77
C SER A 475 -1.27 10.14 -33.93
N ALA A 476 -0.93 11.42 -34.02
CA ALA A 476 0.44 11.90 -34.07
C ALA A 476 1.22 11.57 -32.79
N TRP A 477 0.57 11.68 -31.62
CA TRP A 477 1.19 11.32 -30.35
C TRP A 477 1.45 9.81 -30.23
N LEU A 478 0.52 8.97 -30.72
CA LEU A 478 0.68 7.51 -30.75
C LEU A 478 1.71 7.02 -31.78
N ALA A 479 1.96 7.79 -32.84
CA ALA A 479 2.96 7.46 -33.84
C ALA A 479 4.40 7.57 -33.31
N LEU A 480 4.62 8.28 -32.20
CA LEU A 480 5.92 8.40 -31.56
C LEU A 480 6.38 7.04 -31.01
N PRO A 481 7.65 6.61 -31.25
CA PRO A 481 8.14 5.29 -30.84
C PRO A 481 7.94 5.00 -29.34
N ASP A 482 8.18 5.98 -28.48
CA ASP A 482 8.09 5.85 -27.02
C ASP A 482 6.65 5.66 -26.51
N ASN A 483 5.67 6.08 -27.32
CA ASN A 483 4.25 6.07 -26.98
C ASN A 483 3.50 4.87 -27.55
N LYS A 484 4.12 4.11 -28.45
CA LYS A 484 3.50 2.92 -29.06
C LYS A 484 3.08 1.88 -28.01
N LYS A 485 3.74 1.83 -26.85
CA LYS A 485 3.37 0.98 -25.70
C LYS A 485 1.97 1.26 -25.14
N PHE A 486 1.42 2.46 -25.38
CA PHE A 486 0.08 2.84 -24.94
C PHE A 486 -1.00 2.44 -25.95
N ASP A 487 -0.62 2.01 -27.16
CA ASP A 487 -1.53 1.42 -28.14
C ASP A 487 -1.87 -0.04 -27.78
N ALA A 488 -2.43 -0.22 -26.58
CA ALA A 488 -2.86 -1.52 -26.06
C ALA A 488 -4.24 -1.40 -25.41
N PRO A 489 -5.06 -2.47 -25.44
CA PRO A 489 -6.42 -2.47 -24.87
C PRO A 489 -6.51 -2.09 -23.38
N SER A 490 -5.42 -2.19 -22.62
CA SER A 490 -5.35 -1.77 -21.22
C SER A 490 -5.30 -0.25 -21.02
N TYR A 491 -4.98 0.51 -22.07
CA TYR A 491 -4.88 1.97 -22.05
C TYR A 491 -5.92 2.61 -22.98
N ILE A 492 -6.01 2.09 -24.21
CA ILE A 492 -6.83 2.65 -25.29
C ILE A 492 -7.73 1.54 -25.83
N LEU A 493 -9.03 1.80 -25.85
CA LEU A 493 -10.03 0.96 -26.47
C LEU A 493 -10.47 1.55 -27.81
N ASP A 494 -11.00 0.69 -28.67
CA ASP A 494 -11.70 1.13 -29.87
C ASP A 494 -12.96 1.94 -29.50
N ASN A 495 -13.50 2.69 -30.46
CA ASN A 495 -14.49 3.73 -30.19
C ASN A 495 -15.88 3.16 -29.88
N GLY A 496 -16.18 1.98 -30.40
CA GLY A 496 -17.45 1.29 -30.21
C GLY A 496 -18.55 1.71 -31.18
N ARG A 497 -19.74 1.14 -31.01
CA ARG A 497 -20.84 1.26 -31.98
C ARG A 497 -21.34 2.68 -32.19
N ALA A 498 -21.28 3.51 -31.15
CA ALA A 498 -21.67 4.92 -31.21
C ALA A 498 -20.79 5.76 -32.15
N TRP A 499 -19.63 5.23 -32.56
CA TRP A 499 -18.71 5.83 -33.52
C TRP A 499 -18.68 5.09 -34.87
N GLY A 500 -19.63 4.17 -35.11
CA GLY A 500 -19.72 3.38 -36.34
C GLY A 500 -18.93 2.06 -36.32
N ASP A 501 -18.30 1.68 -35.20
CA ASP A 501 -17.62 0.39 -35.11
C ASP A 501 -18.63 -0.78 -35.04
N ALA A 502 -18.24 -1.95 -35.56
CA ALA A 502 -19.15 -3.10 -35.67
C ALA A 502 -19.59 -3.69 -34.32
N LYS A 503 -18.77 -3.55 -33.27
CA LYS A 503 -19.02 -4.13 -31.94
C LYS A 503 -18.63 -3.13 -30.85
N ASP A 504 -19.36 -3.16 -29.74
CA ASP A 504 -18.95 -2.39 -28.58
C ASP A 504 -17.76 -3.08 -27.88
N PRO A 505 -16.68 -2.37 -27.53
CA PRO A 505 -15.61 -2.90 -26.67
C PRO A 505 -16.13 -3.54 -25.37
N GLU A 506 -17.26 -3.08 -24.83
CA GLU A 506 -17.91 -3.72 -23.68
C GLU A 506 -18.44 -5.13 -24.02
N GLU A 507 -19.05 -5.30 -25.20
CA GLU A 507 -19.52 -6.60 -25.69
C GLU A 507 -18.34 -7.56 -25.94
N ILE A 508 -17.23 -7.05 -26.49
CA ILE A 508 -16.02 -7.85 -26.74
C ILE A 508 -15.46 -8.38 -25.42
N LEU A 509 -15.32 -7.51 -24.41
CA LEU A 509 -14.75 -7.89 -23.12
C LEU A 509 -15.71 -8.76 -22.30
N ALA A 510 -17.02 -8.51 -22.36
CA ALA A 510 -18.03 -9.40 -21.77
C ALA A 510 -17.98 -10.80 -22.42
N GLY A 511 -17.84 -10.86 -23.74
CA GLY A 511 -17.64 -12.11 -24.48
C GLY A 511 -16.38 -12.85 -24.05
N GLN A 512 -15.25 -12.15 -23.94
CA GLN A 512 -14.00 -12.74 -23.44
C GLN A 512 -14.12 -13.26 -22.00
N LYS A 513 -14.80 -12.51 -21.11
CA LYS A 513 -15.05 -12.94 -19.73
C LYS A 513 -15.91 -14.20 -19.70
N ARG A 514 -16.99 -14.25 -20.49
CA ARG A 514 -17.86 -15.44 -20.62
C ARG A 514 -17.08 -16.65 -21.10
N VAL A 515 -16.26 -16.49 -22.14
CA VAL A 515 -15.40 -17.57 -22.66
C VAL A 515 -14.38 -18.03 -21.62
N LYS A 516 -13.81 -17.10 -20.83
CA LYS A 516 -12.87 -17.46 -19.75
C LYS A 516 -13.55 -18.23 -18.62
N GLU A 517 -14.76 -17.82 -18.24
CA GLU A 517 -15.56 -18.51 -17.22
C GLU A 517 -16.02 -19.89 -17.71
N GLU A 518 -16.48 -19.99 -18.95
CA GLU A 518 -16.81 -21.25 -19.60
C GLU A 518 -15.60 -22.19 -19.67
N LYS A 519 -14.42 -21.69 -20.05
CA LYS A 519 -13.16 -22.46 -20.00
C LYS A 519 -12.84 -22.93 -18.58
N ARG A 520 -13.08 -22.10 -17.55
CA ARG A 520 -12.86 -22.47 -16.14
C ARG A 520 -13.84 -23.58 -15.70
N LEU A 521 -15.10 -23.49 -16.10
CA LEU A 521 -16.11 -24.51 -15.82
C LEU A 521 -15.83 -25.83 -16.54
N ILE A 522 -15.38 -25.76 -17.79
CA ILE A 522 -14.95 -26.95 -18.55
C ILE A 522 -13.73 -27.58 -17.86
N SER A 523 -12.77 -26.76 -17.41
CA SER A 523 -11.58 -27.25 -16.71
C SER A 523 -11.92 -27.89 -15.36
N SER A 524 -12.84 -27.31 -14.58
CA SER A 524 -13.26 -27.90 -13.30
C SER A 524 -14.02 -29.21 -13.50
N ARG A 525 -14.92 -29.27 -14.50
CA ARG A 525 -15.61 -30.53 -14.87
C ARG A 525 -14.63 -31.62 -15.30
N LYS A 526 -13.59 -31.27 -16.07
CA LYS A 526 -12.55 -32.22 -16.46
C LYS A 526 -11.78 -32.74 -15.26
N ARG A 527 -11.45 -31.88 -14.28
CA ARG A 527 -10.76 -32.26 -13.05
C ARG A 527 -11.57 -33.25 -12.20
N VAL A 528 -12.85 -32.96 -11.94
CA VAL A 528 -13.75 -33.86 -11.20
C VAL A 528 -13.87 -35.22 -11.90
N LYS A 529 -13.92 -35.24 -13.24
CA LYS A 529 -13.97 -36.49 -14.01
C LYS A 529 -12.69 -37.32 -13.85
N ILE A 530 -11.52 -36.69 -13.81
CA ILE A 530 -10.24 -37.37 -13.59
C ILE A 530 -10.18 -37.94 -12.17
N GLU A 531 -10.52 -37.13 -11.15
CA GLU A 531 -10.55 -37.56 -9.74
C GLU A 531 -11.51 -38.76 -9.54
N ALA A 532 -12.70 -38.73 -10.14
CA ALA A 532 -13.65 -39.84 -10.10
C ALA A 532 -13.14 -41.12 -10.83
N MET A 533 -12.34 -40.97 -11.89
CA MET A 533 -11.73 -42.11 -12.59
C MET A 533 -10.59 -42.72 -11.76
N GLU A 534 -9.81 -41.89 -11.06
CA GLU A 534 -8.76 -42.35 -10.14
C GLU A 534 -9.35 -43.10 -8.94
N GLU A 535 -10.45 -42.61 -8.35
CA GLU A 535 -11.16 -43.31 -7.27
C GLU A 535 -11.70 -44.68 -7.72
N LYS A 536 -12.32 -44.73 -8.91
CA LYS A 536 -12.77 -46.01 -9.49
C LYS A 536 -11.61 -46.98 -9.73
N GLY A 537 -10.46 -46.47 -10.17
CA GLY A 537 -9.23 -47.25 -10.32
C GLY A 537 -8.77 -47.86 -8.99
N LYS A 538 -8.75 -47.06 -7.92
CA LYS A 538 -8.39 -47.52 -6.57
C LYS A 538 -9.36 -48.56 -6.02
N MET A 539 -10.67 -48.35 -6.19
CA MET A 539 -11.67 -49.33 -5.76
C MET A 539 -11.56 -50.66 -6.53
N SER A 540 -11.31 -50.61 -7.84
CA SER A 540 -11.09 -51.80 -8.66
C SER A 540 -9.82 -52.57 -8.25
N ALA A 541 -8.73 -51.87 -7.95
CA ALA A 541 -7.50 -52.47 -7.45
C ALA A 541 -7.73 -53.17 -6.09
N LYS A 542 -8.41 -52.50 -5.15
CA LYS A 542 -8.73 -53.05 -3.82
C LYS A 542 -9.68 -54.26 -3.90
N ALA A 543 -10.63 -54.25 -4.84
CA ALA A 543 -11.51 -55.38 -5.10
C ALA A 543 -10.75 -56.60 -5.67
N ARG A 544 -9.81 -56.37 -6.60
CA ARG A 544 -8.93 -57.44 -7.13
C ARG A 544 -8.01 -58.02 -6.06
N GLU A 545 -7.51 -57.19 -5.15
CA GLU A 545 -6.67 -57.64 -4.04
C GLU A 545 -7.45 -58.48 -3.02
N ARG A 546 -8.69 -58.08 -2.68
CA ARG A 546 -9.59 -58.91 -1.86
C ARG A 546 -9.87 -60.27 -2.49
N LEU A 547 -10.10 -60.32 -3.81
CA LEU A 547 -10.37 -61.56 -4.53
C LEU A 547 -9.13 -62.49 -4.62
N ARG A 548 -7.92 -61.97 -4.39
CA ARG A 548 -6.69 -62.77 -4.33
C ARG A 548 -6.43 -63.39 -2.96
N LEU A 549 -7.03 -62.83 -1.91
CA LEU A 549 -6.85 -63.26 -0.52
C LEU A 549 -7.91 -64.28 -0.06
N THR A 550 -8.96 -64.45 -0.85
CA THR A 550 -9.99 -65.50 -0.73
C THR A 550 -9.68 -66.63 -1.69
#